data_AF-A0A0B2Q1V3-F1
#
_entry.id   AF-A0A0B2Q1V3-F1
#
_cell.length_a   1.000
_cell.length_b   1.000
_cell.length_c   1.000
_cell.angle_alpha   90.00
_cell.angle_beta   90.00
_cell.angle_gamma   90.00
#
_symmetry.space_group_name_H-M   'P 1'
#
loop_
_entity.id
_entity.type
_entity.pdbx_description
1 polymer ?
#
loop_
_entity_poly.entity_id
_entity_poly.type
_entity_poly.pdbx_seq_one_letter_code
_entity_poly.pdbx_strand_id
1 'polypeptide(L)' 'HNPIFHERTKHIEIDCHVIREKIQTGLIHLLPVSSAAQLADVLTKPLPAPSFNSLISKLGLLDIHSPTCGGLL' A
#
# COMPACT_ATOMS: atom_id res chain seq x y z
N HIS A 1 -18.15 1.20 -29.92
CA HIS A 1 -18.22 0.21 -28.82
C HIS A 1 -16.83 -0.40 -28.68
N ASN A 2 -16.10 -0.14 -27.58
CA ASN A 2 -14.72 -0.58 -27.43
C ASN A 2 -14.67 -1.73 -26.39
N PRO A 3 -14.44 -2.98 -26.83
CA PRO A 3 -14.51 -4.16 -25.97
C PRO A 3 -13.45 -4.15 -24.85
N ILE A 4 -12.29 -3.52 -25.08
CA ILE A 4 -11.20 -3.44 -24.10
C ILE A 4 -11.59 -2.57 -22.89
N PHE A 5 -12.34 -1.49 -23.13
CA PHE A 5 -12.84 -0.66 -22.02
C PHE A 5 -13.94 -1.38 -21.24
N HIS A 6 -14.82 -2.11 -21.92
CA HIS A 6 -15.87 -2.89 -21.24
C HIS A 6 -15.29 -3.98 -20.33
N GLU A 7 -14.24 -4.67 -20.76
CA GLU A 7 -13.61 -5.72 -19.95
C GLU A 7 -12.95 -5.13 -18.68
N ARG A 8 -12.18 -4.04 -18.81
CA ARG A 8 -11.57 -3.35 -17.65
C ARG A 8 -12.60 -2.82 -16.66
N THR A 9 -13.67 -2.19 -17.16
CA THR A 9 -14.76 -1.69 -16.31
C THR A 9 -15.44 -2.85 -15.58
N LYS A 10 -15.67 -3.98 -16.26
CA LYS A 10 -16.27 -5.17 -15.66
C LYS A 10 -15.44 -5.72 -14.50
N HIS A 11 -14.10 -5.78 -14.61
CA HIS A 11 -13.25 -6.23 -13.52
C HIS A 11 -13.38 -5.34 -12.27
N ILE A 12 -13.37 -4.01 -12.46
CA ILE A 12 -13.53 -3.04 -11.36
C ILE A 12 -14.90 -3.23 -10.67
N GLU A 13 -15.96 -3.41 -11.46
CA GLU A 13 -17.31 -3.64 -10.94
C GLU A 13 -17.40 -4.94 -10.11
N ILE A 14 -16.80 -6.02 -10.62
CA ILE A 14 -16.78 -7.32 -9.92
C ILE A 14 -15.99 -7.22 -8.61
N ASP A 15 -14.77 -6.66 -8.64
CA ASP A 15 -13.93 -6.55 -7.45
C ASP A 15 -14.61 -5.71 -6.37
N CYS A 16 -15.23 -4.59 -6.77
CA CYS A 16 -15.99 -3.73 -5.86
C CYS A 16 -17.16 -4.48 -5.22
N HIS A 17 -17.89 -5.29 -5.99
CA HIS A 17 -19.01 -6.07 -5.48
C HIS A 17 -18.55 -7.13 -4.46
N VAL A 18 -17.49 -7.88 -4.78
CA VAL A 18 -16.93 -8.92 -3.90
C VAL A 18 -16.46 -8.30 -2.58
N ILE A 19 -15.68 -7.21 -2.63
CA ILE A 19 -15.18 -6.56 -1.42
C ILE A 19 -16.34 -6.03 -0.56
N ARG A 20 -17.36 -5.43 -1.18
CA ARG A 20 -18.55 -4.96 -0.47
C ARG A 20 -19.30 -6.09 0.24
N GLU A 21 -19.50 -7.23 -0.43
CA GLU A 21 -20.13 -8.41 0.18
C GLU A 21 -19.29 -8.93 1.37
N LYS A 22 -17.97 -8.99 1.24
CA LYS A 22 -17.08 -9.42 2.34
C LYS A 22 -17.12 -8.47 3.54
N ILE A 23 -17.30 -7.18 3.30
CA ILE A 23 -17.50 -6.19 4.38
C ILE A 23 -18.87 -6.38 5.04
N GLN A 24 -19.94 -6.54 4.25
CA GLN A 24 -21.31 -6.73 4.78
C GLN A 24 -21.47 -8.01 5.58
N THR A 25 -20.81 -9.08 5.16
CA THR A 25 -20.79 -10.37 5.87
C THR A 25 -19.91 -10.35 7.13
N GLY A 26 -19.18 -9.26 7.38
CA GLY A 26 -18.26 -9.13 8.50
C GLY A 26 -16.96 -9.95 8.34
N LEU A 27 -16.69 -10.51 7.16
CA LEU A 27 -15.43 -11.21 6.89
C LEU A 27 -14.25 -10.22 6.84
N ILE A 28 -14.49 -9.00 6.36
CA ILE A 28 -13.50 -7.92 6.30
C ILE A 28 -13.98 -6.74 7.15
N HIS A 29 -13.12 -6.26 8.04
CA HIS A 29 -13.32 -5.01 8.76
C HIS A 29 -12.35 -3.95 8.26
N LEU A 30 -12.88 -2.82 7.81
CA LEU A 30 -12.07 -1.68 7.40
C LEU A 30 -11.77 -0.79 8.61
N LEU A 31 -10.48 -0.59 8.88
CA LEU A 31 -10.01 0.34 9.90
C LEU A 31 -9.40 1.56 9.22
N PRO A 32 -9.77 2.79 9.62
CA PRO A 32 -9.19 3.99 9.05
C PRO A 32 -7.71 4.10 9.43
N VAL A 33 -6.86 4.37 8.44
CA VAL A 33 -5.43 4.65 8.63
C VAL A 33 -5.15 6.03 8.05
N SER A 34 -4.47 6.88 8.81
CA SER A 34 -4.06 8.20 8.31
C SER A 34 -2.99 8.03 7.23
N SER A 35 -2.95 8.94 6.25
CA SER A 35 -1.94 8.87 5.18
C SER A 35 -0.51 8.91 5.72
N ALA A 36 -0.27 9.58 6.86
CA ALA A 36 1.02 9.63 7.53
C ALA A 36 1.46 8.30 8.19
N ALA A 37 0.54 7.34 8.32
CA ALA A 37 0.77 6.00 8.85
C ALA A 37 0.62 4.90 7.79
N GLN A 38 0.17 5.23 6.57
CA GLN A 38 -0.07 4.26 5.51
C GLN A 38 1.23 3.93 4.75
N LEU A 39 2.05 3.05 5.32
CA LEU A 39 3.37 2.67 4.77
C LEU A 39 3.34 2.18 3.31
N ALA A 40 2.24 1.53 2.90
CA ALA A 40 2.06 1.03 1.54
C ALA A 40 2.09 2.14 0.46
N ASP A 41 1.84 3.39 0.84
CA ASP A 41 1.88 4.53 -0.08
C ASP A 41 3.27 4.75 -0.68
N VAL A 42 4.34 4.37 0.04
CA VAL A 42 5.74 4.42 -0.46
C VAL A 42 5.91 3.57 -1.72
N LEU A 43 5.18 2.46 -1.83
CA LEU A 43 5.33 1.49 -2.92
C LEU A 43 4.31 1.69 -4.05
N THR A 44 3.23 2.44 -3.79
CA THR A 44 2.08 2.51 -4.70
C THR A 44 1.84 3.90 -5.28
N LYS A 45 2.46 4.95 -4.71
CA LYS A 45 2.20 6.34 -5.09
C LYS A 45 3.49 7.15 -5.23
N PRO A 46 3.52 8.14 -6.14
CA PRO A 46 4.53 9.19 -6.10
C PRO A 46 4.22 10.13 -4.93
N LEU A 47 5.11 10.18 -3.93
CA LEU A 47 4.95 11.02 -2.74
C LEU A 47 5.93 12.21 -2.73
N PRO A 48 5.53 13.38 -2.18
CA PRO A 48 6.48 14.44 -1.88
C PRO A 48 7.59 13.96 -0.94
N ALA A 49 8.82 14.46 -1.14
CA ALA A 49 9.98 14.03 -0.37
C ALA A 49 9.77 14.03 1.16
N PRO A 50 9.11 15.03 1.79
CA PRO A 50 8.87 15.00 3.23
C PRO A 50 8.01 13.81 3.68
N SER A 51 6.92 13.52 2.96
CA SER A 51 6.02 12.40 3.25
C SER A 51 6.70 11.05 3.00
N PHE A 52 7.45 10.96 1.89
CA PHE A 52 8.21 9.76 1.55
C PHE A 52 9.26 9.43 2.62
N ASN A 53 10.09 10.40 3.03
CA ASN A 53 11.11 10.21 4.06
C ASN A 53 10.51 9.82 5.42
N SER A 54 9.38 10.43 5.79
CA SER A 54 8.66 10.10 7.02
C SER A 54 8.13 8.66 7.02
N LEU A 55 7.61 8.16 5.89
CA LEU A 55 7.14 6.78 5.78
C LEU A 55 8.29 5.77 5.64
N ILE A 56 9.35 6.08 4.87
CA ILE A 56 10.49 5.18 4.70
C ILE A 56 11.23 4.93 6.00
N SER A 57 11.37 5.95 6.86
CA SER A 57 12.05 5.79 8.15
C SER A 57 11.37 4.79 9.08
N LYS A 58 10.08 4.51 8.86
CA LYS A 58 9.29 3.54 9.63
C LYS A 58 9.38 2.10 9.08
N LEU A 59 9.99 1.89 7.90
CA LEU A 59 10.09 0.57 7.26
C LEU A 59 11.25 -0.29 7.78
N GLY A 60 12.11 0.25 8.66
CA GLY A 60 13.25 -0.50 9.22
C GLY A 60 14.28 -0.91 8.17
N LEU A 61 14.51 -0.06 7.16
CA LEU A 61 15.46 -0.33 6.08
C LEU A 61 16.89 -0.40 6.62
N LEU A 62 17.65 -1.37 6.13
CA LEU A 62 19.07 -1.51 6.41
C LEU A 62 19.87 -0.72 5.36
N ASP A 63 20.81 0.09 5.83
CA ASP A 63 21.77 0.74 4.95
C ASP A 63 22.92 -0.22 4.64
N ILE A 64 22.92 -0.77 3.43
CA ILE A 64 23.97 -1.68 2.93
C ILE A 64 25.30 -0.98 2.67
N HIS A 65 25.32 0.35 2.67
CA HIS A 65 26.52 1.18 2.54
C HIS A 65 26.99 1.71 3.89
N SER A 66 26.23 1.49 4.97
CA SER A 66 26.72 1.76 6.31
C SER A 66 27.95 0.89 6.54
N PRO A 67 29.07 1.46 7.01
CA PRO A 67 30.23 0.66 7.35
C PRO A 67 29.79 -0.29 8.46
N THR A 68 29.68 -1.57 8.14
CA THR A 68 29.42 -2.60 9.14
C THR A 68 30.56 -2.49 10.15
N CYS A 69 30.28 -1.96 11.34
CA CYS A 69 31.21 -2.10 12.46
C CYS A 69 31.27 -3.59 12.76
N GLY A 70 32.27 -4.27 12.20
CA GLY A 70 32.59 -5.64 12.58
C GLY A 70 32.95 -5.70 14.06
N GLY A 71 32.23 -6.55 14.79
CA GLY A 71 32.47 -6.93 16.20
C GLY A 71 31.42 -6.33 17.14
N LEU A 72 30.70 -7.08 17.99
CA LEU A 72 30.82 -8.44 18.49
C LEU A 72 29.41 -8.98 18.84
N LEU A 73 29.35 -10.28 19.13
CA LEU A 73 28.28 -10.99 19.84
C LEU A 73 27.67 -10.22 21.02
#